data_AF-A0A355GJ73-F1
#
_entry.id   AF-A0A355GJ73-F1
#
_cell.length_a   1.000
_cell.length_b   1.000
_cell.length_c   1.000
_cell.angle_alpha   90.00
_cell.angle_beta   90.00
_cell.angle_gamma   90.00
#
_symmetry.space_group_name_H-M   'P 1'
#
loop_
_entity.id
_entity.type
_entity.pdbx_description
1 polymer ?
#
loop_
_entity_poly.entity_id
_entity_poly.type
_entity_poly.pdbx_seq_one_letter_code
_entity_poly.pdbx_strand_id
1 'polypeptide(L)'
;MKQERILFVTGRLAEFSLRGILDKLAPQVGFEFEVVVLNVQVAALMHVPLIQRRLKLPADIDWVMLPGLCKGDLQPLTDHFGVPFKRGPKDHFDLPEYFGQ
;
A
#
# COMPACT_ATOMS: atom_id res chain seq x y z
N MET A 1 13.70 -14.14 -13.27
CA MET A 1 13.76 -13.42 -11.98
C MET A 1 12.33 -13.05 -11.62
N LYS A 2 11.87 -13.36 -10.41
CA LYS A 2 10.49 -13.05 -9.99
C LYS A 2 10.41 -11.54 -9.75
N GLN A 3 9.42 -10.87 -10.35
CA GLN A 3 9.14 -9.47 -10.03
C GLN A 3 8.55 -9.40 -8.62
N GLU A 4 8.96 -8.40 -7.85
CA GLU A 4 8.42 -8.17 -6.52
C GLU A 4 6.93 -7.82 -6.64
N ARG A 5 6.09 -8.40 -5.78
CA ARG A 5 4.64 -8.14 -5.76
C ARG A 5 4.26 -7.33 -4.53
N ILE A 6 3.81 -6.10 -4.76
CA ILE A 6 3.55 -5.10 -3.71
C ILE A 6 2.06 -4.92 -3.52
N LEU A 7 1.58 -5.01 -2.27
CA LEU A 7 0.21 -4.66 -1.95
C LEU A 7 0.10 -3.19 -1.53
N PHE A 8 -0.74 -2.43 -2.22
CA PHE A 8 -1.07 -1.06 -1.85
C PHE A 8 -2.41 -1.02 -1.12
N VAL A 9 -2.41 -0.47 0.11
CA VAL A 9 -3.63 -0.27 0.89
C VAL A 9 -4.09 1.17 0.75
N THR A 10 -5.36 1.39 0.43
CA THR A 10 -5.90 2.74 0.23
C THR A 10 -7.36 2.87 0.69
N GLY A 11 -7.84 4.11 0.75
CA GLY A 11 -9.25 4.44 1.01
C GLY A 11 -10.00 4.67 -0.31
N ARG A 12 -11.33 4.79 -0.23
CA ARG A 12 -12.20 4.85 -1.42
C ARG A 12 -11.89 6.02 -2.35
N LEU A 13 -11.53 7.19 -1.82
CA LEU A 13 -11.31 8.39 -2.64
C LEU A 13 -10.05 8.32 -3.50
N ALA A 14 -9.02 7.59 -3.05
CA ALA A 14 -7.73 7.52 -3.73
C ALA A 14 -7.60 6.28 -4.62
N GLU A 15 -8.55 5.33 -4.60
CA GLU A 15 -8.43 4.08 -5.37
C GLU A 15 -8.20 4.33 -6.85
N PHE A 16 -9.08 5.11 -7.48
CA PHE A 16 -9.07 5.29 -8.93
C PHE A 16 -7.76 5.94 -9.42
N SER A 17 -7.35 7.02 -8.76
CA SER A 17 -6.13 7.74 -9.10
C SER A 17 -4.87 6.93 -8.76
N LEU A 18 -4.85 6.22 -7.64
CA LEU A 18 -3.74 5.32 -7.27
C LEU A 18 -3.53 4.23 -8.31
N ARG A 19 -4.59 3.54 -8.74
CA ARG A 19 -4.49 2.51 -9.78
C ARG A 19 -3.88 3.09 -11.07
N GLY A 20 -4.36 4.24 -11.52
CA GLY A 20 -3.84 4.89 -12.73
C GLY A 20 -2.36 5.30 -12.65
N ILE A 21 -1.84 5.62 -11.46
CA ILE A 21 -0.41 5.85 -11.24
C ILE A 21 0.36 4.53 -11.28
N LEU A 22 -0.12 3.51 -10.56
CA LEU A 22 0.54 2.20 -10.47
C LEU A 22 0.60 1.49 -11.82
N ASP A 23 -0.46 1.58 -12.64
CA ASP A 23 -0.48 1.01 -14.00
C ASP A 23 0.65 1.56 -14.88
N LYS A 24 1.03 2.83 -14.67
CA LYS A 24 2.15 3.46 -15.40
C LYS A 24 3.49 3.18 -14.73
N LEU A 25 3.53 3.20 -13.41
CA LEU A 25 4.76 3.13 -12.61
C LEU A 25 5.34 1.71 -12.54
N ALA A 26 4.47 0.72 -12.30
CA ALA A 26 4.83 -0.69 -12.17
C ALA A 26 5.74 -1.22 -13.31
N PRO A 27 5.43 -1.00 -14.60
CA PRO A 27 6.30 -1.46 -15.69
C PRO A 27 7.63 -0.69 -15.81
N GLN A 28 7.69 0.56 -15.32
CA GLN A 28 8.93 1.35 -15.36
C GLN A 28 9.92 0.91 -14.27
N VAL A 29 9.40 0.57 -13.10
CA VAL A 29 10.21 0.15 -11.93
C VAL A 29 10.47 -1.36 -11.95
N GLY A 30 9.55 -2.16 -12.49
CA GLY A 30 9.66 -3.61 -12.60
C GLY A 30 9.06 -4.39 -11.42
N PHE A 31 7.88 -3.98 -10.93
CA PHE A 31 7.13 -4.69 -9.89
C PHE A 31 5.71 -5.06 -10.37
N GLU A 32 5.13 -6.09 -9.76
CA GLU A 32 3.70 -6.37 -9.82
C GLU A 32 2.98 -5.73 -8.63
N PHE A 33 1.69 -5.43 -8.76
CA PHE A 33 0.94 -4.82 -7.66
C PHE A 33 -0.48 -5.34 -7.50
N GLU A 34 -0.97 -5.20 -6.29
CA GLU A 34 -2.38 -5.35 -5.93
C GLU A 34 -2.85 -4.11 -5.17
N VAL A 35 -4.14 -3.78 -5.26
CA VAL A 35 -4.74 -2.67 -4.50
C VAL A 35 -5.89 -3.17 -3.67
N VAL A 36 -5.79 -3.01 -2.35
CA VAL A 36 -6.88 -3.27 -1.41
C VAL A 36 -7.44 -1.96 -0.87
N VAL A 37 -8.74 -1.80 -1.05
CA VAL A 37 -9.48 -0.66 -0.50
C VAL A 37 -10.09 -1.03 0.84
N LEU A 38 -9.63 -0.39 1.90
CA LEU A 38 -10.34 -0.45 3.17
C LEU A 38 -11.59 0.43 3.08
N ASN A 39 -12.72 -0.04 3.63
CA ASN A 39 -14.01 0.66 3.61
C ASN A 39 -14.01 1.92 4.52
N VAL A 40 -13.13 2.87 4.20
CA VAL A 40 -12.96 4.20 4.77
C VAL A 40 -12.85 5.19 3.62
N GLN A 41 -13.28 6.44 3.84
CA GLN A 41 -13.24 7.43 2.75
C GLN A 41 -11.83 7.96 2.48
N VAL A 42 -11.07 8.30 3.52
CA VAL A 42 -9.73 8.90 3.37
C VAL A 42 -8.67 8.12 4.16
N ALA A 43 -7.43 8.15 3.63
CA ALA A 43 -6.27 7.50 4.23
C ALA A 43 -5.91 8.03 5.63
N ALA A 44 -6.17 9.32 5.90
CA ALA A 44 -5.86 9.95 7.20
C ALA A 44 -6.67 9.38 8.39
N LEU A 45 -7.73 8.62 8.12
CA LEU A 45 -8.53 7.92 9.14
C LEU A 45 -8.04 6.49 9.40
N MET A 46 -7.09 5.99 8.60
CA MET A 46 -6.50 4.68 8.81
C MET A 46 -5.60 4.71 10.05
N HIS A 47 -5.61 3.62 10.80
CA HIS A 47 -4.70 3.39 11.92
C HIS A 47 -4.43 1.89 12.00
N VAL A 48 -3.29 1.53 12.58
CA VAL A 48 -2.80 0.15 12.64
C VAL A 48 -3.85 -0.86 13.12
N PRO A 49 -4.55 -0.65 14.26
CA PRO A 49 -5.62 -1.58 14.69
C PRO A 49 -6.74 -1.81 13.66
N LEU A 50 -7.13 -0.77 12.91
CA LEU A 50 -8.15 -0.89 11.86
C LEU A 50 -7.65 -1.76 10.71
N ILE A 51 -6.40 -1.52 10.28
CA ILE A 51 -5.77 -2.25 9.18
C ILE A 51 -5.64 -3.72 9.58
N GLN A 52 -5.07 -3.99 10.76
CA GLN A 52 -4.91 -5.36 11.27
C GLN A 52 -6.22 -6.15 11.28
N ARG A 53 -7.33 -5.50 11.68
CA ARG A 53 -8.64 -6.15 11.74
C ARG A 53 -9.33 -6.32 10.39
N ARG A 54 -9.12 -5.41 9.43
CA ARG A 54 -9.91 -5.34 8.18
C ARG A 54 -9.16 -5.80 6.94
N LEU A 55 -7.83 -5.73 6.95
CA LEU A 55 -7.01 -6.14 5.83
C LEU A 55 -7.05 -7.67 5.72
N LYS A 56 -7.40 -8.16 4.54
CA LYS A 56 -7.17 -9.55 4.13
C LYS A 56 -5.98 -9.52 3.18
N LEU A 57 -4.86 -10.11 3.60
CA LEU A 57 -3.66 -10.16 2.78
C LEU A 57 -3.86 -11.17 1.63
N PRO A 58 -3.72 -10.77 0.36
CA PRO A 58 -3.67 -11.72 -0.75
C PRO A 58 -2.45 -12.64 -0.63
N ALA A 59 -2.51 -13.80 -1.28
CA ALA A 59 -1.35 -14.67 -1.42
C ALA A 59 -0.24 -13.99 -2.25
N ASP A 60 0.99 -14.46 -2.07
CA ASP A 60 2.15 -14.08 -2.89
C ASP A 60 2.54 -12.59 -2.87
N ILE A 61 2.15 -11.85 -1.82
CA ILE A 61 2.61 -10.48 -1.57
C ILE A 61 3.96 -10.51 -0.86
N ASP A 62 4.94 -9.79 -1.41
CA ASP A 62 6.28 -9.69 -0.82
C ASP A 62 6.33 -8.62 0.28
N TRP A 63 5.61 -7.49 0.12
CA TRP A 63 5.40 -6.49 1.18
C TRP A 63 4.20 -5.57 0.91
N VAL A 64 3.81 -4.81 1.93
CA VAL A 64 2.62 -3.94 1.90
C VAL A 64 3.02 -2.47 2.04
N MET A 65 2.53 -1.63 1.14
CA MET A 65 2.58 -0.17 1.26
C MET A 65 1.29 0.38 1.85
N LEU A 66 1.42 1.10 2.96
CA LEU A 66 0.35 1.90 3.54
C LEU A 66 0.46 3.37 3.11
N PRO A 67 -0.63 4.15 3.15
CA PRO A 67 -0.56 5.58 2.88
C PRO A 67 0.34 6.31 3.88
N GLY A 68 1.03 7.37 3.45
CA GLY A 68 1.92 8.14 4.31
C GLY A 68 1.24 8.75 5.53
N LEU A 69 -0.05 9.03 5.40
CA LEU A 69 -0.87 9.57 6.48
C LEU A 69 -1.30 8.54 7.53
N CYS A 70 -0.90 7.25 7.42
CA CYS A 70 -1.38 6.14 8.25
C CYS A 70 -1.46 6.49 9.75
N LYS A 71 -0.46 6.33 10.62
CA LYS A 71 -0.45 6.61 12.10
C LYS A 71 -0.40 5.31 12.88
N GLY A 72 0.37 5.37 13.97
CA GLY A 72 0.74 4.21 14.77
C GLY A 72 2.01 3.53 14.25
N ASP A 73 2.52 2.63 15.09
CA ASP A 73 3.63 1.73 14.80
C ASP A 73 3.19 0.61 13.85
N LEU A 74 3.97 0.36 12.80
CA LEU A 74 3.65 -0.65 11.79
C LEU A 74 4.15 -2.05 12.17
N GLN A 75 5.05 -2.17 13.14
CA GLN A 75 5.62 -3.45 13.56
C GLN A 75 4.54 -4.51 13.90
N PRO A 76 3.45 -4.18 14.62
CA PRO A 76 2.37 -5.14 14.89
C PRO A 76 1.70 -5.70 13.63
N LEU A 77 1.68 -4.94 12.52
CA LEU A 77 1.15 -5.44 11.25
C LEU A 77 2.11 -6.44 10.62
N THR A 78 3.40 -6.13 10.62
CA THR A 78 4.43 -7.04 10.13
C THR A 78 4.44 -8.34 10.92
N ASP A 79 4.37 -8.27 12.25
CA ASP A 79 4.32 -9.46 13.11
C ASP A 79 3.06 -10.29 12.86
N HIS A 80 1.92 -9.64 12.62
CA HIS A 80 0.64 -10.32 12.41
C HIS A 80 0.52 -10.98 11.03
N PHE A 81 0.96 -10.31 9.97
CA PHE A 81 0.79 -10.76 8.58
C PHE A 81 2.01 -11.49 8.01
N GLY A 82 3.16 -11.45 8.69
CA GLY A 82 4.38 -12.14 8.27
C GLY A 82 5.09 -11.50 7.06
N VAL A 83 4.68 -10.31 6.65
CA VAL A 83 5.30 -9.54 5.54
C VAL A 83 5.65 -8.13 6.00
N PRO A 84 6.68 -7.47 5.42
CA PRO A 84 7.01 -6.09 5.78
C PRO A 84 5.88 -5.11 5.46
N PHE A 85 5.59 -4.19 6.39
CA PHE A 85 4.70 -3.06 6.16
C PHE A 85 5.52 -1.77 6.10
N LYS A 86 5.42 -1.06 4.99
CA LYS A 86 6.13 0.21 4.77
C LYS A 86 5.13 1.34 4.60
N ARG A 87 5.58 2.54 4.98
CA ARG A 87 4.80 3.75 4.83
C ARG A 87 5.21 4.45 3.53
N GLY A 88 4.24 4.65 2.64
CA GLY A 88 4.43 5.40 1.41
C GLY A 88 4.40 6.91 1.62
N PRO A 89 4.38 7.69 0.53
CA PRO A 89 4.30 9.15 0.58
C PRO A 89 2.95 9.63 1.13
N LYS A 90 2.91 10.89 1.56
CA LYS A 90 1.66 11.53 2.04
C LYS A 90 0.65 11.66 0.92
N ASP A 91 1.13 12.00 -0.29
CA ASP A 91 0.34 12.01 -1.51
C ASP A 91 0.81 10.88 -2.43
N HIS A 92 -0.14 10.08 -2.91
CA HIS A 92 0.12 9.04 -3.91
C HIS A 92 0.65 9.58 -5.24
N PHE A 93 0.47 10.87 -5.55
CA PHE A 93 1.12 11.49 -6.71
C PHE A 93 2.65 11.52 -6.61
N ASP A 94 3.20 11.40 -5.41
CA ASP A 94 4.65 11.35 -5.16
C ASP A 94 5.21 9.91 -5.21
N LEU A 95 4.38 8.91 -5.56
CA LEU A 95 4.85 7.52 -5.71
C LEU A 95 5.96 7.36 -6.74
N PRO A 96 5.96 8.01 -7.92
CA PRO A 96 7.06 7.92 -8.86
C PRO A 96 8.40 8.29 -8.22
N GLU A 97 8.46 9.43 -7.52
CA GLU A 97 9.67 9.89 -6.83
C GLU A 97 10.11 8.89 -5.74
N TYR A 98 9.14 8.35 -4.98
CA TYR A 98 9.42 7.32 -3.97
C TYR A 98 10.09 6.07 -4.56
N PHE A 99 9.73 5.68 -5.78
CA PHE A 99 10.31 4.55 -6.51
C PHE A 99 11.47 4.94 -7.44
N GLY A 100 11.97 6.18 -7.34
CA GLY A 100 13.13 6.67 -8.09
C GLY A 100 12.88 6.93 -9.58
N GLN A 101 11.63 7.23 -9.95
CA GLN A 101 11.24 7.68 -11.29
C GLN A 101 11.11 9.21 -11.35
#